data_AF-A0A4R5Q7M4-F1
#
_entry.id   AF-A0A4R5Q7M4-F1
#
_cell.length_a   1.000
_cell.length_b   1.000
_cell.length_c   1.000
_cell.angle_alpha   90.00
_cell.angle_beta   90.00
_cell.angle_gamma   90.00
#
_symmetry.space_group_name_H-M   'P 1'
#
loop_
_entity.id
_entity.type
_entity.pdbx_description
1 polymer ?
#
loop_
_entity_poly.entity_id
_entity_poly.type
_entity_poly.pdbx_seq_one_letter_code
_entity_poly.pdbx_strand_id
1 'polypeptide(L)' 'MQVGPTFVEAEYMQALIEIGRLIASDPDCRAADGQKLEGLTRLAEAYEADLYLLDFADIEAP' A
#
# COMPACT_ATOMS: atom_id res chain seq x y z
N MET A 1 -8.49 -10.64 21.07
CA MET A 1 -7.21 -9.90 21.00
C MET A 1 -6.63 -10.17 19.61
N GLN A 2 -6.78 -9.21 18.70
CA GLN A 2 -6.15 -9.24 17.39
C GLN A 2 -5.92 -7.78 17.02
N VAL A 3 -4.76 -7.26 17.40
CA VAL A 3 -4.29 -5.93 16.97
C VAL A 3 -3.28 -6.24 15.87
N GLY A 4 -3.78 -6.42 14.66
CA GLY A 4 -2.91 -6.33 13.48
C GLY A 4 -2.33 -4.91 13.41
N PRO A 5 -1.17 -4.71 12.77
CA PRO A 5 -0.70 -3.35 12.54
C PRO A 5 -1.79 -2.60 11.78
N THR A 6 -2.41 -1.62 12.42
CA THR A 6 -3.35 -0.72 11.77
C THR A 6 -2.52 0.10 10.81
N PHE A 7 -2.41 -0.36 9.57
CA PHE A 7 -1.79 0.41 8.52
C PHE A 7 -2.67 1.65 8.34
N VAL A 8 -2.17 2.81 8.75
CA VAL A 8 -2.97 4.05 8.77
C VAL A 8 -2.76 4.86 7.49
N GLU A 9 -3.73 5.70 7.16
CA GLU A 9 -3.71 6.57 5.96
C GLU A 9 -2.39 7.35 5.80
N ALA A 10 -1.79 7.78 6.92
CA ALA A 10 -0.49 8.46 6.91
C ALA A 10 0.66 7.58 6.39
N GLU A 11 0.70 6.31 6.76
CA GLU A 11 1.70 5.34 6.30
C GLU A 11 1.48 4.99 4.83
N TYR A 12 0.22 4.89 4.40
CA TYR A 12 -0.14 4.75 3.00
C TYR A 12 0.35 5.93 2.16
N MET A 13 0.07 7.17 2.59
CA MET A 13 0.54 8.37 1.88
C MET A 13 2.06 8.44 1.80
N GLN A 14 2.77 8.07 2.88
CA GLN A 14 4.23 7.99 2.86
C GLN A 14 4.74 6.91 1.90
N ALA A 15 4.07 5.75 1.85
CA ALA A 15 4.40 4.69 0.91
C ALA A 15 4.24 5.18 -0.54
N LEU A 16 3.16 5.89 -0.88
CA LEU A 16 2.94 6.45 -2.22
C LEU A 16 4.03 7.45 -2.62
N ILE A 17 4.45 8.34 -1.71
CA ILE A 17 5.52 9.31 -1.98
C ILE A 17 6.83 8.57 -2.28
N GLU A 18 7.17 7.56 -1.47
CA GLU A 18 8.41 6.80 -1.65
C GLU A 18 8.38 5.92 -2.90
N ILE A 19 7.22 5.32 -3.24
CA ILE A 19 7.00 4.63 -4.52
C ILE A 19 7.30 5.56 -5.69
N GLY A 20 6.73 6.77 -5.68
CA GLY A 20 6.96 7.76 -6.73
C GLY A 20 8.43 8.15 -6.86
N ARG A 21 9.13 8.32 -5.73
CA ARG A 21 10.57 8.61 -5.70
C ARG A 21 11.40 7.46 -6.28
N LEU A 22 11.07 6.22 -5.91
CA LEU A 22 11.76 5.03 -6.40
C LEU A 22 11.52 4.85 -7.90
N ILE A 23 10.29 4.95 -8.40
CA ILE A 23 9.99 4.86 -9.84
C ILE A 23 10.79 5.89 -10.64
N ALA A 24 10.88 7.13 -10.15
CA ALA A 24 11.63 8.18 -10.84
C ALA A 24 13.14 7.90 -10.94
N SER A 25 13.67 7.03 -10.07
CA SER A 25 15.07 6.60 -10.10
C SER A 25 15.32 5.39 -11.01
N ASP A 26 14.27 4.80 -11.60
CA ASP A 26 14.32 3.61 -12.47
C ASP A 26 15.22 2.47 -11.91
N PRO A 27 14.92 1.95 -10.71
CA PRO A 27 15.78 0.99 -10.05
C PRO A 27 15.69 -0.36 -10.74
N ASP A 28 16.83 -1.04 -10.85
CA ASP A 28 16.86 -2.44 -11.26
C ASP A 28 16.00 -3.27 -10.29
N CYS A 29 15.11 -4.10 -10.84
CA CYS A 29 14.19 -4.93 -10.07
C CYS A 29 14.90 -5.89 -9.10
N ARG A 30 16.17 -6.22 -9.36
CA ARG A 30 16.99 -7.09 -8.50
C ARG A 30 17.78 -6.31 -7.45
N ALA A 31 17.87 -4.99 -7.58
CA ALA A 31 18.49 -4.12 -6.58
C ALA A 31 17.58 -3.94 -5.36
N ALA A 32 18.18 -3.54 -4.24
CA ALA A 32 17.45 -3.30 -2.99
C ALA A 32 16.30 -2.29 -3.17
N ASP A 33 16.50 -1.26 -3.98
CA ASP A 33 15.49 -0.25 -4.28
C ASP A 33 14.33 -0.82 -5.10
N GLY A 34 14.58 -1.75 -6.02
CA GLY A 34 13.54 -2.47 -6.75
C GLY A 34 12.72 -3.38 -5.85
N GLN A 35 13.36 -4.12 -4.93
CA GLN A 35 12.66 -4.94 -3.93
C GLN A 35 11.84 -4.09 -2.96
N LYS A 36 12.37 -2.91 -2.57
CA LYS A 36 11.65 -1.94 -1.73
C LYS A 36 10.42 -1.39 -2.46
N LEU A 37 10.55 -1.05 -3.74
CA LEU A 37 9.44 -0.59 -4.58
C LEU A 37 8.34 -1.65 -4.66
N GLU A 38 8.70 -2.91 -4.91
CA GLU A 38 7.76 -4.03 -4.94
C GLU A 38 7.03 -4.21 -3.60
N GLY A 39 7.76 -4.14 -2.49
CA GLY A 39 7.18 -4.27 -1.14
C GLY A 39 6.21 -3.14 -0.81
N LEU A 40 6.58 -1.89 -1.08
CA LEU A 40 5.71 -0.73 -0.84
C LEU A 40 4.47 -0.76 -1.72
N THR A 41 4.60 -1.19 -2.98
CA THR A 41 3.47 -1.31 -3.91
C THR A 41 2.46 -2.33 -3.41
N ARG A 42 2.90 -3.53 -2.98
CA ARG A 42 2.00 -4.54 -2.41
C ARG A 42 1.26 -4.06 -1.17
N LEU A 43 1.93 -3.26 -0.35
CA LEU A 43 1.36 -2.74 0.88
C LEU A 43 0.36 -1.60 0.61
N ALA A 44 0.58 -0.78 -0.42
CA ALA A 44 -0.42 0.16 -0.93
C ALA A 44 -1.65 -0.57 -1.49
N GLU A 45 -1.44 -1.61 -2.31
CA GLU A 45 -2.53 -2.44 -2.86
C GLU A 45 -3.36 -3.12 -1.75
N ALA A 46 -2.71 -3.62 -0.70
CA ALA A 46 -3.40 -4.26 0.43
C ALA A 46 -4.26 -3.25 1.21
N TYR A 47 -3.75 -2.03 1.44
CA TYR A 47 -4.50 -0.98 2.10
C TYR A 47 -5.71 -0.53 1.25
N GLU A 48 -5.51 -0.35 -0.05
CA GLU A 48 -6.60 -0.01 -0.97
C GLU A 48 -7.65 -1.11 -1.02
N ALA A 49 -7.25 -2.38 -1.11
CA ALA A 49 -8.18 -3.51 -1.13
C ALA A 49 -9.04 -3.58 0.14
N ASP A 50 -8.45 -3.30 1.31
CA ASP A 50 -9.18 -3.22 2.59
C ASP A 50 -10.19 -2.06 2.60
N LEU A 51 -9.80 -0.89 2.06
CA LEU A 51 -10.71 0.24 1.87
C LEU A 51 -11.85 -0.06 0.89
N TYR A 52 -11.57 -0.71 -0.25
CA TYR A 52 -12.59 -1.10 -1.21
C TYR A 52 -13.56 -2.14 -0.61
N LEU A 53 -13.07 -3.09 0.21
CA LEU A 53 -13.93 -4.04 0.91
C LEU A 53 -14.85 -3.36 1.92
N LEU A 54 -14.38 -2.32 2.61
CA LEU A 54 -15.21 -1.50 3.50
C LEU A 54 -16.27 -0.71 2.73
N ASP A 55 -15.93 -0.17 1.56
CA ASP A 55 -16.85 0.61 0.71
C ASP A 55 -17.97 -0.27 0.12
N PHE A 56 -17.67 -1.53 -0.24
CA PHE A 56 -18.71 -2.48 -0.67
C PHE A 56 -19.60 -2.98 0.48
N ALA A 57 -19.08 -3.09 1.71
CA ALA A 57 -19.87 -3.50 2.86
C ALA A 57 -20.98 -2.47 3.22
N ASP A 58 -20.77 -1.19 2.90
CA ASP A 58 -21.78 -0.14 3.07
C ASP A 58 -22.88 -0.17 1.98
N ILE A 59 -22.65 -0.85 0.86
CA ILE A 59 -23.61 -0.97 -0.26
C ILE A 59 -24.54 -2.19 -0.09
N GLU A 60 -24.17 -3.17 0.74
CA GLU A 60 -24.97 -4.39 1.00
C GLU A 60 -25.89 -4.28 2.24
N ALA A 61 -26.30 -3.09 2.66
CA ALA A 61 -27.34 -2.91 3.69
C ALA A 61 -28.75 -2.80 3.04
N PRO A 62 -29.55 -3.89 2.96
CA PRO A 62 -30.96 -3.84 2.59
C PRO A 62 -31.87 -3.27 3.70
#